data_AF-A0A4Q5SBA6-F1
#
_entry.id   AF-A0A4Q5SBA6-F1
#
_cell.length_a   1.000
_cell.length_b   1.000
_cell.length_c   1.000
_cell.angle_alpha   90.00
_cell.angle_beta   90.00
_cell.angle_gamma   90.00
#
_symmetry.space_group_name_H-M   'P 1'
#
loop_
_entity.id
_entity.type
_entity.pdbx_description
1 polymer ?
#
loop_
_entity_poly.entity_id
_entity_poly.type
_entity_poly.pdbx_seq_one_letter_code
_entity_poly.pdbx_strand_id
1 'polypeptide(L)'
;MLPDAVRRVDYDRDSAAHQIVHLGIGAFTRAHQAVLTEDAIAASGDVWRIIGVSMRSASVRDQLAPQDHLFTATSKGKGAPVTRLVRCIGDAIVAPDHPDRVVAALADPRTRVVTLTVTEKGYHLVPADADLPALLREDTARATPQTIYGYFAQGLEQRRANGLSGLTILSCDNLAENGTRLREMLLRVLAARDPVLAEWCAVHCTFPNSMVDRIVPASQPADLDALEAQIGLRDEAAVFT
;
A
#
# COMPACT_ATOMS: atom_id res chain seq x y z
N MET A 1 -10.88 -6.66 -25.56
CA MET A 1 -11.39 -7.63 -24.56
C MET A 1 -10.28 -8.60 -24.23
N LEU A 2 -10.12 -9.01 -22.97
CA LEU A 2 -9.11 -10.01 -22.58
C LEU A 2 -9.55 -11.41 -23.02
N PRO A 3 -8.61 -12.34 -23.29
CA PRO A 3 -8.96 -13.74 -23.56
C PRO A 3 -9.59 -14.43 -22.35
N ASP A 4 -10.44 -15.42 -22.58
CA ASP A 4 -11.11 -16.23 -21.55
C ASP A 4 -10.13 -16.94 -20.59
N ALA A 5 -8.89 -17.18 -21.05
CA ALA A 5 -7.83 -17.77 -20.25
C ALA A 5 -7.34 -16.86 -19.11
N VAL A 6 -7.59 -15.54 -19.19
CA VAL A 6 -7.23 -14.60 -18.13
C VAL A 6 -8.28 -14.65 -17.03
N ARG A 7 -7.89 -15.14 -15.86
CA ARG A 7 -8.80 -15.22 -14.69
C ARG A 7 -9.22 -13.83 -14.25
N ARG A 8 -10.50 -13.65 -13.94
CA ARG A 8 -11.05 -12.40 -13.42
C ARG A 8 -12.04 -12.71 -12.31
N VAL A 9 -12.02 -11.90 -11.24
CA VAL A 9 -13.10 -11.88 -10.25
C VAL A 9 -14.14 -10.86 -10.73
N ASP A 10 -15.39 -11.30 -10.86
CA ASP A 10 -16.50 -10.45 -11.29
C ASP A 10 -17.14 -9.76 -10.08
N TYR A 11 -16.83 -8.49 -9.92
CA TYR A 11 -17.52 -7.57 -9.02
C TYR A 11 -17.63 -6.18 -9.67
N ASP A 12 -18.62 -5.40 -9.22
CA ASP A 12 -18.70 -3.98 -9.55
C ASP A 12 -17.67 -3.22 -8.69
N ARG A 13 -16.56 -2.84 -9.31
CA ARG A 13 -15.47 -2.14 -8.61
C ARG A 13 -15.89 -0.76 -8.13
N ASP A 14 -16.86 -0.13 -8.77
CA ASP A 14 -17.26 1.26 -8.46
C ASP A 14 -18.40 1.31 -7.43
N SER A 15 -18.90 0.14 -7.01
CA SER A 15 -19.88 0.01 -5.92
C SER A 15 -19.35 0.37 -4.53
N ALA A 16 -18.03 0.44 -4.35
CA ALA A 16 -17.41 0.72 -3.06
C ALA A 16 -16.34 1.82 -3.12
N ALA A 17 -16.17 2.51 -2.00
CA ALA A 17 -15.10 3.47 -1.80
C ALA A 17 -13.73 2.80 -1.60
N HIS A 18 -12.68 3.60 -1.64
CA HIS A 18 -11.36 3.20 -1.19
C HIS A 18 -11.33 3.04 0.32
N GLN A 19 -11.12 1.80 0.76
CA GLN A 19 -11.11 1.44 2.19
C GLN A 19 -9.70 1.09 2.68
N ILE A 20 -8.78 0.84 1.73
CA ILE A 20 -7.38 0.52 1.98
C ILE A 20 -6.51 1.60 1.35
N VAL A 21 -5.56 2.13 2.12
CA VAL A 21 -4.43 2.89 1.58
C VAL A 21 -3.18 2.02 1.67
N HIS A 22 -2.44 1.89 0.58
CA HIS A 22 -1.20 1.11 0.55
C HIS A 22 0.02 2.01 0.36
N LEU A 23 0.90 2.12 1.36
CA LEU A 23 2.15 2.88 1.28
C LEU A 23 3.28 2.01 0.72
N GLY A 24 3.79 2.37 -0.47
CA GLY A 24 4.82 1.64 -1.18
C GLY A 24 4.26 0.64 -2.19
N ILE A 25 3.52 1.12 -3.20
CA ILE A 25 2.89 0.29 -4.26
C ILE A 25 3.92 -0.37 -5.22
N GLY A 26 4.74 -1.27 -4.70
CA GLY A 26 5.74 -2.02 -5.46
C GLY A 26 5.17 -3.21 -6.24
N ALA A 27 6.06 -3.97 -6.87
CA ALA A 27 5.70 -5.24 -7.51
C ALA A 27 5.16 -6.26 -6.50
N PHE A 28 5.76 -6.34 -5.30
CA PHE A 28 5.33 -7.29 -4.26
C PHE A 28 3.87 -7.10 -3.87
N THR A 29 3.45 -5.86 -3.55
CA THR A 29 2.05 -5.57 -3.19
C THR A 29 1.07 -5.90 -4.29
N ARG A 30 1.39 -5.50 -5.52
CA ARG A 30 0.58 -5.84 -6.69
C ARG A 30 0.44 -7.34 -6.87
N ALA A 31 1.50 -8.09 -6.58
CA ALA A 31 1.51 -9.54 -6.73
C ALA A 31 1.03 -10.31 -5.50
N HIS A 32 0.88 -9.68 -4.33
CA HIS A 32 0.52 -10.33 -3.06
C HIS A 32 -0.74 -9.72 -2.44
N GLN A 33 -0.66 -8.54 -1.81
CA GLN A 33 -1.81 -7.93 -1.11
C GLN A 33 -2.99 -7.66 -2.06
N ALA A 34 -2.74 -7.14 -3.27
CA ALA A 34 -3.82 -6.87 -4.22
C ALA A 34 -4.48 -8.15 -4.72
N VAL A 35 -3.69 -9.21 -4.96
CA VAL A 35 -4.20 -10.55 -5.34
C VAL A 35 -5.04 -11.16 -4.21
N LEU A 36 -4.57 -11.10 -2.97
CA LEU A 36 -5.32 -11.60 -1.80
C LEU A 36 -6.58 -10.78 -1.54
N THR A 37 -6.56 -9.48 -1.85
CA THR A 37 -7.75 -8.62 -1.76
C THR A 37 -8.79 -9.04 -2.79
N GLU A 38 -8.41 -9.32 -4.04
CA GLU A 38 -9.32 -9.89 -5.05
C GLU A 38 -9.94 -11.20 -4.60
N ASP A 39 -9.14 -12.11 -4.03
CA ASP A 39 -9.62 -13.41 -3.53
C ASP A 39 -10.56 -13.24 -2.34
N ALA A 40 -10.29 -12.28 -1.44
CA ALA A 40 -11.18 -11.95 -0.33
C ALA A 40 -12.51 -11.38 -0.83
N ILE A 41 -12.51 -10.46 -1.81
CA ILE A 41 -13.72 -9.93 -2.44
C ILE A 41 -14.54 -11.07 -3.07
N ALA A 42 -13.88 -11.99 -3.78
CA ALA A 42 -14.54 -13.14 -4.38
C ALA A 42 -15.21 -14.04 -3.33
N ALA A 43 -14.59 -14.19 -2.16
CA ALA A 43 -15.07 -15.06 -1.09
C ALA A 43 -16.17 -14.41 -0.25
N SER A 44 -16.10 -13.11 0.03
CA SER A 44 -17.06 -12.42 0.90
C SER A 44 -18.19 -11.72 0.16
N GLY A 45 -17.97 -11.30 -1.09
CA GLY A 45 -18.85 -10.38 -1.81
C GLY A 45 -18.70 -8.91 -1.42
N ASP A 46 -17.91 -8.60 -0.38
CA ASP A 46 -17.62 -7.23 0.05
C ASP A 46 -16.50 -6.64 -0.81
N VAL A 47 -16.76 -5.50 -1.48
CA VAL A 47 -15.76 -4.86 -2.34
C VAL A 47 -14.82 -3.97 -1.52
N TRP A 48 -13.53 -4.32 -1.53
CA TRP A 48 -12.46 -3.56 -0.89
C TRP A 48 -11.51 -2.96 -1.92
N ARG A 49 -11.53 -1.63 -2.06
CA ARG A 49 -10.64 -0.93 -2.99
C ARG A 49 -9.40 -0.36 -2.30
N ILE A 50 -8.31 -0.30 -3.06
CA ILE A 50 -6.98 0.14 -2.65
C ILE A 50 -6.62 1.44 -3.37
N ILE A 51 -6.20 2.46 -2.61
CA ILE A 51 -5.37 3.56 -3.12
C ILE A 51 -3.91 3.16 -2.94
N GLY A 52 -3.18 3.03 -4.04
CA GLY A 52 -1.75 2.84 -4.01
C GLY A 52 -1.01 4.15 -3.81
N VAL A 53 0.04 4.14 -3.00
CA VAL A 53 0.92 5.31 -2.80
C VAL A 53 2.34 4.92 -3.15
N SER A 54 2.92 5.59 -4.15
CA SER A 54 4.35 5.54 -4.41
C SER A 54 5.05 6.58 -3.54
N MET A 55 5.99 6.14 -2.71
CA MET A 55 6.70 7.01 -1.78
C MET A 55 7.83 7.82 -2.43
N ARG A 56 8.21 7.50 -3.68
CA ARG A 56 9.46 8.00 -4.28
C ARG A 56 9.34 8.46 -5.74
N SER A 57 8.77 7.64 -6.62
CA SER A 57 8.79 7.90 -8.06
C SER A 57 7.43 7.71 -8.72
N ALA A 58 7.25 8.35 -9.88
CA ALA A 58 6.02 8.27 -10.66
C ALA A 58 5.83 6.95 -11.42
N SER A 59 6.89 6.15 -11.59
CA SER A 59 6.90 4.99 -12.50
C SER A 59 5.70 4.05 -12.34
N VAL A 60 5.32 3.64 -11.13
CA VAL A 60 4.17 2.73 -10.95
C VAL A 60 2.83 3.42 -11.24
N ARG A 61 2.70 4.72 -10.93
CA ARG A 61 1.53 5.52 -11.30
C ARG A 61 1.42 5.61 -12.82
N ASP A 62 2.52 5.86 -13.51
CA ASP A 62 2.56 5.98 -14.97
C ASP A 62 2.27 4.66 -15.68
N GLN A 63 2.60 3.52 -15.05
CA GLN A 63 2.23 2.19 -15.52
C GLN A 63 0.73 1.89 -15.32
N LEU A 64 0.16 2.27 -14.17
CA LEU A 64 -1.22 1.91 -13.80
C LEU A 64 -2.27 2.86 -14.37
N ALA A 65 -2.01 4.16 -14.36
CA ALA A 65 -3.01 5.18 -14.66
C ALA A 65 -3.58 5.10 -16.10
N PRO A 66 -2.80 4.82 -17.15
CA PRO A 66 -3.33 4.70 -18.52
C PRO A 66 -4.29 3.53 -18.74
N GLN A 67 -4.35 2.59 -17.78
CA GLN A 67 -5.12 1.35 -17.86
C GLN A 67 -6.13 1.22 -16.72
N ASP A 68 -6.71 2.34 -16.27
CA ASP A 68 -7.73 2.41 -15.20
C ASP A 68 -7.30 1.73 -13.89
N HIS A 69 -5.99 1.76 -13.62
CA HIS A 69 -5.33 1.08 -12.50
C HIS A 69 -5.53 -0.45 -12.47
N LEU A 70 -5.96 -1.03 -13.57
CA LEU A 70 -5.97 -2.47 -13.78
C LEU A 70 -4.54 -2.95 -14.03
N PHE A 71 -4.24 -4.22 -13.78
CA PHE A 71 -3.00 -4.86 -14.21
C PHE A 71 -3.15 -6.37 -14.12
N THR A 72 -2.20 -7.11 -14.70
CA THR A 72 -2.17 -8.56 -14.66
C THR A 72 -1.11 -9.07 -13.69
N ALA A 73 -1.46 -10.15 -12.98
CA ALA A 73 -0.53 -10.92 -12.19
C ALA A 73 -0.42 -12.33 -12.77
N THR A 74 0.80 -12.74 -13.13
CA THR A 74 1.06 -14.05 -13.72
C THR A 74 1.90 -14.90 -12.77
N SER A 75 1.34 -16.04 -12.34
CA SER A 75 2.08 -17.02 -11.54
C SER A 75 2.75 -18.07 -12.43
N LYS A 76 4.06 -18.21 -12.29
CA LYS A 76 4.92 -19.16 -12.98
C LYS A 76 5.34 -20.26 -12.00
N GLY A 77 4.76 -21.46 -12.18
CA GLY A 77 5.09 -22.64 -11.38
C GLY A 77 5.72 -23.75 -12.22
N LYS A 78 5.59 -24.99 -11.75
CA LYS A 78 5.98 -26.19 -12.51
C LYS A 78 5.05 -26.47 -13.72
N GLY A 79 3.91 -25.81 -13.80
CA GLY A 79 2.91 -25.97 -14.85
C GLY A 79 2.77 -24.74 -15.75
N ALA A 80 1.70 -24.71 -16.53
CA ALA A 80 1.38 -23.55 -17.38
C ALA A 80 1.21 -22.28 -16.53
N PRO A 81 1.72 -21.13 -16.99
CA PRO A 81 1.51 -19.86 -16.31
C PRO A 81 0.03 -19.56 -16.13
N VAL A 82 -0.34 -19.03 -14.96
CA VAL A 82 -1.71 -18.61 -14.67
C VAL A 82 -1.74 -17.10 -14.55
N THR A 83 -2.39 -16.45 -15.52
CA THR A 83 -2.57 -15.01 -15.56
C THR A 83 -3.94 -14.64 -15.03
N ARG A 84 -4.01 -13.60 -14.18
CA ARG A 84 -5.25 -13.00 -13.72
C ARG A 84 -5.24 -11.49 -13.87
N LEU A 85 -6.41 -10.91 -14.10
CA LEU A 85 -6.64 -9.47 -14.00
C LEU A 85 -6.87 -9.09 -12.53
N VAL A 86 -6.18 -8.07 -12.04
CA VAL A 86 -6.35 -7.46 -10.72
C VAL A 86 -7.00 -6.08 -10.91
N ARG A 87 -8.04 -5.80 -10.11
CA ARG A 87 -8.96 -4.66 -10.33
C ARG A 87 -9.19 -3.80 -9.09
N CYS A 88 -8.77 -4.28 -7.92
CA CYS A 88 -9.03 -3.67 -6.62
C CYS A 88 -8.24 -2.38 -6.38
N ILE A 89 -7.15 -2.13 -7.12
CA ILE A 89 -6.44 -0.85 -7.10
C ILE A 89 -7.25 0.16 -7.91
N GLY A 90 -7.71 1.22 -7.27
CA GLY A 90 -8.56 2.24 -7.91
C GLY A 90 -7.86 3.57 -8.18
N ASP A 91 -6.68 3.79 -7.59
CA ASP A 91 -5.91 5.02 -7.74
C ASP A 91 -4.43 4.75 -7.40
N ALA A 92 -3.53 5.59 -7.91
CA ALA A 92 -2.10 5.56 -7.63
C ALA A 92 -1.57 6.99 -7.43
N ILE A 93 -1.23 7.33 -6.18
CA ILE A 93 -0.72 8.64 -5.78
C ILE A 93 0.80 8.61 -5.70
N VAL A 94 1.46 9.65 -6.20
CA VAL A 94 2.90 9.86 -6.00
C VAL A 94 3.06 10.84 -4.85
N ALA A 95 3.53 10.35 -3.70
CA ALA A 95 3.52 11.12 -2.46
C ALA A 95 4.30 12.44 -2.53
N PRO A 96 5.50 12.50 -3.15
CA PRO A 96 6.20 13.77 -3.35
C PRO A 96 5.44 14.80 -4.20
N ASP A 97 4.64 14.35 -5.17
CA ASP A 97 3.91 15.23 -6.09
C ASP A 97 2.58 15.73 -5.45
N HIS A 98 1.94 14.86 -4.67
CA HIS A 98 0.60 15.07 -4.11
C HIS A 98 0.52 14.63 -2.65
N PRO A 99 1.30 15.25 -1.74
CA PRO A 99 1.32 14.87 -0.32
C PRO A 99 -0.03 15.08 0.35
N ASP A 100 -0.74 16.13 -0.05
CA ASP A 100 -2.10 16.46 0.39
C ASP A 100 -3.10 15.34 0.10
N ARG A 101 -3.02 14.73 -1.09
CA ARG A 101 -3.88 13.59 -1.45
C ARG A 101 -3.60 12.35 -0.61
N VAL A 102 -2.34 12.12 -0.23
CA VAL A 102 -1.99 11.00 0.67
C VAL A 102 -2.58 11.25 2.06
N VAL A 103 -2.41 12.45 2.61
CA VAL A 103 -2.97 12.80 3.92
C VAL A 103 -4.50 12.73 3.91
N ALA A 104 -5.13 13.26 2.86
CA ALA A 104 -6.58 13.19 2.68
C ALA A 104 -7.08 11.73 2.60
N ALA A 105 -6.36 10.85 1.90
CA ALA A 105 -6.71 9.43 1.82
C ALA A 105 -6.59 8.74 3.20
N LEU A 106 -5.57 9.06 3.99
CA LEU A 106 -5.43 8.55 5.36
C LEU A 106 -6.52 9.10 6.28
N ALA A 107 -6.94 10.35 6.07
CA ALA A 107 -7.97 11.03 6.84
C ALA A 107 -9.41 10.78 6.36
N ASP A 108 -9.60 10.02 5.27
CA ASP A 108 -10.94 9.69 4.78
C ASP A 108 -11.68 8.79 5.78
N PRO A 109 -12.94 9.12 6.17
CA PRO A 109 -13.72 8.30 7.10
C PRO A 109 -13.97 6.86 6.61
N ARG A 110 -13.84 6.62 5.30
CA ARG A 110 -14.03 5.30 4.66
C ARG A 110 -12.75 4.46 4.69
N THR A 111 -11.59 5.08 4.86
CA THR A 111 -10.32 4.36 5.07
C THR A 111 -10.35 3.67 6.42
N ARG A 112 -10.22 2.35 6.41
CA ARG A 112 -10.20 1.50 7.61
C ARG A 112 -8.84 0.86 7.85
N VAL A 113 -8.12 0.56 6.77
CA VAL A 113 -6.84 -0.16 6.82
C VAL A 113 -5.79 0.63 6.05
N VAL A 114 -4.60 0.73 6.64
CA VAL A 114 -3.39 1.16 5.94
C VAL A 114 -2.45 -0.03 5.89
N THR A 115 -2.05 -0.43 4.70
CA THR A 115 -1.02 -1.45 4.49
C THR A 115 0.25 -0.80 4.00
N LEU A 116 1.42 -1.41 4.21
CA LEU A 116 2.67 -0.85 3.71
C LEU A 116 3.73 -1.88 3.39
N THR A 117 4.47 -1.63 2.30
CA THR A 117 5.69 -2.33 1.90
C THR A 117 6.74 -1.31 1.51
N VAL A 118 7.44 -0.79 2.51
CA VAL A 118 8.41 0.30 2.35
C VAL A 118 9.85 -0.15 2.52
N THR A 119 10.07 -1.46 2.67
CA THR A 119 11.34 -2.10 3.04
C THR A 119 11.81 -1.72 4.43
N GLU A 120 12.80 -2.42 4.96
CA GLU A 120 13.43 -2.15 6.26
C GLU A 120 13.94 -0.71 6.36
N LYS A 121 14.37 -0.13 5.22
CA LYS A 121 14.82 1.26 5.14
C LYS A 121 13.72 2.26 5.46
N GLY A 122 12.47 1.96 5.11
CA GLY A 122 11.32 2.84 5.35
C GLY A 122 10.92 2.95 6.82
N TYR A 123 11.33 2.00 7.66
CA TYR A 123 11.09 2.06 9.11
C TYR A 123 12.10 2.94 9.83
N HIS A 124 13.18 3.35 9.15
CA HIS A 124 14.30 4.07 9.77
C HIS A 124 14.76 3.37 11.06
N LEU A 125 14.91 2.04 11.07
CA LEU A 125 15.39 1.32 12.25
C LEU A 125 16.86 1.72 12.50
N VAL A 126 17.08 2.64 13.45
CA VAL A 126 18.42 3.05 13.91
C VAL A 126 18.82 2.27 15.15
N PRO A 127 20.12 2.22 15.49
CA PRO A 127 20.58 1.76 16.80
C PRO A 127 19.89 2.52 17.94
N ALA A 128 19.73 1.87 19.09
CA ALA A 128 18.94 2.35 20.23
C ALA A 128 19.31 3.78 20.73
N ASP A 129 20.54 4.24 20.44
CA ASP A 129 21.12 5.47 21.00
C ASP A 129 20.93 6.72 20.12
N ALA A 130 20.36 6.60 18.92
CA ALA A 130 20.04 7.75 18.08
C ALA A 130 18.65 8.31 18.43
N ASP A 131 18.54 9.61 18.70
CA ASP A 131 17.26 10.31 18.86
C ASP A 131 16.59 10.57 17.51
N LEU A 132 16.24 9.47 16.83
CA LEU A 132 15.52 9.50 15.57
C LEU A 132 14.15 10.19 15.68
N PRO A 133 13.38 10.10 16.78
CA PRO A 133 12.18 10.91 16.94
C PRO A 133 12.44 12.42 16.81
N ALA A 134 13.53 12.93 17.38
CA ALA A 134 13.90 14.35 17.20
C ALA A 134 14.26 14.66 15.73
N LEU A 135 14.96 13.76 15.04
CA LEU A 135 15.30 13.91 13.62
C LEU A 135 14.06 13.86 12.71
N LEU A 136 13.07 13.04 13.06
CA LEU A 136 11.84 12.89 12.30
C LEU A 136 10.78 13.94 12.68
N ARG A 137 10.94 14.63 13.81
CA ARG A 137 10.01 15.71 14.22
C ARG A 137 9.86 16.77 13.14
N GLU A 138 10.95 17.16 12.50
CA GLU A 138 10.90 18.10 11.37
C GLU A 138 10.06 17.55 10.23
N ASP A 139 10.25 16.28 9.86
CA ASP A 139 9.49 15.62 8.78
C ASP A 139 7.98 15.67 9.03
N THR A 140 7.55 15.44 10.26
CA THR A 140 6.12 15.43 10.62
C THR A 140 5.42 16.78 10.43
N ALA A 141 6.17 17.88 10.48
CA ALA A 141 5.65 19.23 10.32
C ALA A 141 5.81 19.78 8.88
N ARG A 142 6.46 19.04 7.97
CA ARG A 142 6.66 19.48 6.57
C ARG A 142 5.35 19.47 5.81
N ALA A 143 5.12 20.47 4.96
CA ALA A 143 4.01 20.43 4.00
C ALA A 143 4.07 19.20 3.06
N THR A 144 5.29 18.74 2.77
CA THR A 144 5.54 17.49 2.01
C THR A 144 6.38 16.54 2.88
N PRO A 145 5.74 15.61 3.62
CA PRO A 145 6.45 14.59 4.35
C PRO A 145 7.31 13.70 3.44
N GLN A 146 8.47 13.31 3.93
CA GLN A 146 9.42 12.45 3.25
C GLN A 146 9.37 11.01 3.77
N THR A 147 8.83 10.79 4.98
CA THR A 147 8.73 9.46 5.60
C THR A 147 7.28 9.04 5.79
N ILE A 148 7.05 7.73 5.94
CA ILE A 148 5.73 7.21 6.32
C ILE A 148 5.22 7.83 7.62
N TYR A 149 6.12 8.16 8.55
CA TYR A 149 5.77 8.70 9.86
C TYR A 149 5.22 10.12 9.76
N GLY A 150 5.76 10.94 8.86
CA GLY A 150 5.21 12.27 8.62
C GLY A 150 3.80 12.23 8.01
N TYR A 151 3.55 11.32 7.05
CA TYR A 151 2.21 11.09 6.53
C TYR A 151 1.23 10.57 7.59
N PHE A 152 1.65 9.60 8.41
CA PHE A 152 0.82 9.12 9.52
C PHE A 152 0.53 10.23 10.53
N ALA A 153 1.52 11.04 10.89
CA ALA A 153 1.32 12.13 11.85
C ALA A 153 0.25 13.12 11.36
N GLN A 154 0.32 13.54 10.09
CA GLN A 154 -0.67 14.47 9.52
C GLN A 154 -2.05 13.81 9.31
N GLY A 155 -2.08 12.58 8.80
CA GLY A 155 -3.34 11.85 8.59
C GLY A 155 -4.07 11.58 9.91
N LEU A 156 -3.36 11.07 10.93
CA LEU A 156 -3.95 10.77 12.24
C LEU A 156 -4.36 12.04 12.99
N GLU A 157 -3.60 13.13 12.87
CA GLU A 157 -3.98 14.44 13.42
C GLU A 157 -5.32 14.91 12.83
N GLN A 158 -5.47 14.84 11.51
CA GLN A 158 -6.73 15.19 10.84
C GLN A 158 -7.88 14.27 11.26
N ARG A 159 -7.64 12.97 11.38
CA ARG A 159 -8.66 12.03 11.88
C ARG A 159 -9.12 12.39 13.29
N ARG A 160 -8.18 12.65 14.21
CA ARG A 160 -8.48 13.07 15.58
C ARG A 160 -9.27 14.38 15.60
N ALA A 161 -8.82 15.39 14.87
CA ALA A 161 -9.46 16.70 14.80
C ALA A 161 -10.90 16.63 14.27
N ASN A 162 -11.17 15.70 13.34
CA ASN A 162 -12.49 15.47 12.75
C ASN A 162 -13.34 14.44 13.51
N GLY A 163 -12.89 13.94 14.68
CA GLY A 163 -13.63 12.96 15.47
C GLY A 163 -13.78 11.59 14.81
N LEU A 164 -12.88 11.22 13.89
CA LEU A 164 -12.89 9.94 13.20
C LEU A 164 -12.25 8.84 14.05
N SER A 165 -12.57 7.58 13.75
CA SER A 165 -11.91 6.42 14.38
C SER A 165 -10.43 6.35 13.99
N GLY A 166 -9.62 5.63 14.78
CA GLY A 166 -8.27 5.25 14.34
C GLY A 166 -8.28 4.24 13.19
N LEU A 167 -7.08 3.78 12.83
CA LEU A 167 -6.82 2.91 11.68
C LEU A 167 -6.22 1.58 12.13
N THR A 168 -6.46 0.52 11.35
CA THR A 168 -5.60 -0.67 11.38
C THR A 168 -4.40 -0.42 10.48
N ILE A 169 -3.20 -0.42 11.05
CA ILE A 169 -1.94 -0.17 10.32
C ILE A 169 -1.16 -1.48 10.26
N LEU A 170 -1.22 -2.13 9.10
CA LEU A 170 -0.64 -3.45 8.84
C LEU A 170 0.66 -3.32 8.03
N SER A 171 1.79 -3.61 8.68
CA SER A 171 3.04 -3.82 7.95
C SER A 171 2.96 -5.10 7.13
N CYS A 172 3.39 -5.04 5.88
CA CYS A 172 3.57 -6.18 4.99
C CYS A 172 5.03 -6.33 4.54
N ASP A 173 5.97 -5.75 5.28
CA ASP A 173 7.39 -5.96 5.05
C ASP A 173 7.87 -7.23 5.75
N ASN A 174 8.91 -7.86 5.19
CA ASN A 174 9.53 -9.07 5.74
C ASN A 174 10.44 -8.73 6.93
N LEU A 175 9.83 -8.37 8.05
CA LEU A 175 10.51 -8.01 9.29
C LEU A 175 9.87 -8.77 10.46
N ALA A 176 10.69 -9.29 11.37
CA ALA A 176 10.19 -9.92 12.58
C ALA A 176 9.46 -8.88 13.44
N GLU A 177 8.25 -9.23 13.91
CA GLU A 177 7.41 -8.35 14.75
C GLU A 177 7.16 -6.99 14.09
N ASN A 178 6.90 -7.00 12.78
CA ASN A 178 6.79 -5.81 11.94
C ASN A 178 5.75 -4.78 12.43
N GLY A 179 4.59 -5.24 12.90
CA GLY A 179 3.55 -4.42 13.51
C GLY A 179 3.98 -3.84 14.85
N THR A 180 4.61 -4.64 15.71
CA THR A 180 5.15 -4.17 17.00
C THR A 180 6.18 -3.07 16.80
N ARG A 181 7.15 -3.30 15.91
CA ARG A 181 8.21 -2.32 15.61
C ARG A 181 7.66 -1.03 15.00
N LEU A 182 6.67 -1.15 14.11
CA LEU A 182 6.01 0.01 13.53
C LEU A 182 5.27 0.83 14.59
N ARG A 183 4.53 0.17 15.49
CA ARG A 183 3.83 0.81 16.59
C ARG A 183 4.80 1.58 17.47
N GLU A 184 5.86 0.94 17.92
CA GLU A 184 6.86 1.56 18.80
C GLU A 184 7.47 2.81 18.18
N MET A 185 7.91 2.71 16.92
CA MET A 185 8.52 3.86 16.25
C MET A 185 7.51 4.97 15.99
N LEU A 186 6.31 4.66 15.49
CA LEU A 186 5.28 5.66 15.22
C LEU A 186 4.89 6.40 16.51
N LEU A 187 4.66 5.69 17.62
CA LEU A 187 4.31 6.34 18.89
C LEU A 187 5.45 7.23 19.42
N ARG A 188 6.72 6.81 19.27
CA ARG A 188 7.88 7.65 19.64
C ARG A 188 7.94 8.93 18.79
N VAL A 189 7.76 8.82 17.47
CA VAL A 189 7.76 9.98 16.56
C VAL A 189 6.59 10.92 16.85
N LEU A 190 5.39 10.38 17.08
CA LEU A 190 4.22 11.18 17.46
C LEU A 190 4.45 11.88 18.80
N ALA A 191 5.00 11.20 19.80
CA ALA A 191 5.22 11.79 21.13
C ALA A 191 6.22 12.96 21.10
N ALA A 192 7.23 12.89 20.21
CA ALA A 192 8.18 13.98 20.01
C ALA A 192 7.55 15.22 19.34
N ARG A 193 6.38 15.08 18.69
CA ARG A 193 5.61 16.15 18.04
C ARG A 193 4.44 16.63 18.90
N ASP A 194 3.55 15.73 19.25
CA ASP A 194 2.30 15.93 20.01
C ASP A 194 2.04 14.68 20.87
N PRO A 195 2.35 14.72 22.18
CA PRO A 195 2.08 13.62 23.12
C PRO A 195 0.61 13.20 23.17
N VAL A 196 -0.33 14.13 23.00
CA VAL A 196 -1.77 13.83 23.02
C VAL A 196 -2.15 13.04 21.76
N LEU A 197 -1.53 13.32 20.62
CA LEU A 197 -1.74 12.54 19.40
C LEU A 197 -1.15 11.14 19.52
N ALA A 198 -0.01 10.99 20.18
CA ALA A 198 0.59 9.69 20.46
C ALA A 198 -0.32 8.82 21.34
N GLU A 199 -0.84 9.38 22.43
CA GLU A 199 -1.79 8.67 23.31
C GLU A 199 -3.06 8.27 22.56
N TRP A 200 -3.64 9.21 21.78
CA TRP A 200 -4.79 8.92 20.93
C TRP A 200 -4.51 7.78 19.94
N CYS A 201 -3.37 7.81 19.25
CA CYS A 201 -2.95 6.76 18.33
C CYS A 201 -2.82 5.41 19.04
N ALA A 202 -2.22 5.38 20.24
CA ALA A 202 -2.02 4.17 21.03
C ALA A 202 -3.33 3.50 21.45
N VAL A 203 -4.39 4.28 21.66
CA VAL A 203 -5.73 3.79 22.05
C VAL A 203 -6.57 3.41 20.83
N HIS A 204 -6.52 4.20 19.76
CA HIS A 204 -7.47 4.10 18.65
C HIS A 204 -6.95 3.35 17.43
N CYS A 205 -5.64 3.17 17.28
CA CYS A 205 -5.04 2.44 16.16
C CYS A 205 -4.57 1.03 16.57
N THR A 206 -4.56 0.10 15.61
CA THR A 206 -4.06 -1.27 15.82
C THR A 206 -2.92 -1.59 14.86
N PHE A 207 -1.99 -2.45 15.32
CA PHE A 207 -0.76 -2.76 14.60
C PHE A 207 -0.52 -4.29 14.57
N PRO A 208 -1.31 -5.03 13.78
CA PRO A 208 -1.12 -6.47 13.67
C PRO A 208 0.25 -6.81 13.08
N ASN A 209 0.87 -7.88 13.60
CA ASN A 209 2.03 -8.49 12.99
C ASN A 209 1.62 -9.39 11.83
N SER A 210 2.46 -9.52 10.81
CA SER A 210 2.26 -10.45 9.70
C SER A 210 3.53 -11.17 9.30
N MET A 211 3.36 -12.33 8.67
CA MET A 211 4.37 -12.92 7.80
C MET A 211 3.84 -12.84 6.36
N VAL A 212 4.71 -12.42 5.44
CA VAL A 212 4.39 -12.37 4.01
C VAL A 212 5.45 -13.17 3.27
N ASP A 213 5.02 -13.92 2.26
CA ASP A 213 5.94 -14.70 1.44
C ASP A 213 5.41 -14.82 0.02
N ARG A 214 6.20 -14.27 -0.91
CA ARG A 214 6.04 -14.44 -2.35
C ARG A 214 7.31 -13.96 -3.04
N ILE A 215 7.90 -14.82 -3.85
CA ILE A 215 8.98 -14.38 -4.75
C ILE A 215 8.33 -13.57 -5.88
N VAL A 216 8.80 -12.34 -6.05
CA VAL A 216 8.30 -11.42 -7.09
C VAL A 216 9.52 -10.76 -7.75
N PRO A 217 10.10 -11.37 -8.80
CA PRO A 217 11.21 -10.77 -9.52
C PRO A 217 10.79 -9.46 -10.19
N ALA A 218 11.78 -8.62 -10.51
CA ALA A 218 11.55 -7.47 -11.36
C ALA A 218 11.12 -7.95 -12.76
N SER A 219 9.97 -7.48 -13.25
CA SER A 219 9.48 -7.76 -14.61
C SER A 219 10.53 -7.37 -15.64
N GLN A 220 10.90 -8.31 -16.52
CA GLN A 220 11.81 -8.04 -17.63
C GLN A 220 11.02 -7.73 -18.91
N PRO A 221 11.59 -7.02 -19.89
CA PRO A 221 10.92 -6.78 -21.18
C PRO A 221 10.39 -8.06 -21.84
N ALA A 222 11.17 -9.14 -21.80
CA ALA A 222 10.76 -10.44 -22.35
C ALA A 222 9.54 -11.04 -21.63
N ASP A 223 9.34 -10.76 -20.35
CA ASP A 223 8.14 -11.20 -19.63
C ASP A 223 6.89 -10.47 -20.15
N LEU A 224 7.02 -9.16 -20.39
CA LEU A 224 5.94 -8.32 -20.91
C LEU A 224 5.60 -8.69 -22.36
N ASP A 225 6.61 -8.95 -23.19
CA ASP A 225 6.42 -9.37 -24.59
C ASP A 225 5.73 -10.75 -24.66
N ALA A 226 6.13 -11.69 -23.80
CA ALA A 226 5.50 -13.01 -23.72
C ALA A 226 4.04 -12.91 -23.25
N LEU A 227 3.76 -12.06 -22.27
CA LEU A 227 2.40 -11.79 -21.81
C LEU A 227 1.56 -11.16 -22.92
N GLU A 228 2.08 -10.16 -23.62
CA GLU A 228 1.39 -9.49 -24.73
C GLU A 228 1.03 -10.47 -25.85
N ALA A 229 1.96 -11.38 -26.21
CA ALA A 229 1.68 -12.44 -27.16
C ALA A 229 0.55 -13.40 -26.69
N GLN A 230 0.40 -13.59 -25.39
CA GLN A 230 -0.63 -14.44 -24.80
C GLN A 230 -1.99 -13.73 -24.69
N ILE A 231 -2.01 -12.44 -24.31
CA ILE A 231 -3.26 -11.72 -23.99
C ILE A 231 -3.70 -10.72 -25.06
N GLY A 232 -2.86 -10.45 -26.06
CA GLY A 232 -3.11 -9.50 -27.14
C GLY A 232 -3.08 -8.04 -26.71
N LEU A 233 -2.57 -7.74 -25.50
CA LEU A 233 -2.50 -6.39 -24.92
C LEU A 233 -1.17 -6.20 -24.19
N ARG A 234 -0.56 -5.03 -24.37
CA ARG A 234 0.58 -4.61 -23.57
C ARG A 234 0.11 -4.18 -22.18
N ASP A 235 0.72 -4.74 -21.15
CA ASP A 235 0.47 -4.37 -19.76
C ASP A 235 1.79 -3.96 -19.08
N GLU A 236 2.06 -2.65 -19.06
CA GLU A 236 3.27 -2.08 -18.45
C GLU A 236 3.27 -2.23 -16.91
N ALA A 237 2.11 -2.54 -16.32
CA ALA A 237 1.95 -2.77 -14.90
C ALA A 237 1.97 -4.26 -14.51
N ALA A 238 2.26 -5.17 -15.45
CA ALA A 238 2.26 -6.60 -15.18
C ALA A 238 3.32 -7.01 -14.15
N VAL A 239 2.92 -7.95 -13.29
CA VAL A 239 3.80 -8.57 -12.28
C VAL A 239 3.84 -10.08 -12.46
N PHE A 240 5.00 -10.67 -12.16
CA PHE A 240 5.26 -12.10 -12.33
C PHE A 240 5.76 -12.68 -11.01
N THR A 241 5.34 -13.91 -10.69
CA THR A 241 5.65 -14.59 -9.42
C THR A 241 6.04 -16.02 -9.67
#